data_AF-A0A536X4P3-F1
#
_entry.id   AF-A0A536X4P3-F1
#
_cell.length_a   1.000
_cell.length_b   1.000
_cell.length_c   1.000
_cell.angle_alpha   90.00
_cell.angle_beta   90.00
_cell.angle_gamma   90.00
#
_symmetry.space_group_name_H-M   'P 1'
#
loop_
_entity.id
_entity.type
_entity.pdbx_description
1 polymer ?
#
loop_
_entity_poly.entity_id
_entity_poly.type
_entity_poly.pdbx_seq_one_letter_code
_entity_poly.pdbx_strand_id
1 'polypeptide(L)'
;EAFVRSLCQQRGEYNVFHDYYSTLVQTLYDENVTRNVFCVNVDAVIAALLLKMLWGRYREGKFSERALETAAFTVFLYGRMLGCAAEIDDHLNRGKNMDTRTPQSDIRFVA
;
A
#
# COMPACT_ATOMS: atom_id res chain seq x y z
N GLU A 1 -1.22 -7.54 4.53
CA GLU A 1 -0.19 -8.46 4.00
C GLU A 1 -0.61 -9.93 4.08
N ALA A 2 -1.12 -10.44 5.21
CA ALA A 2 -1.49 -11.86 5.41
C ALA A 2 -2.33 -12.51 4.30
N PHE A 3 -3.36 -11.81 3.79
CA PHE A 3 -4.16 -12.30 2.66
C PHE A 3 -3.30 -12.54 1.40
N VAL A 4 -2.45 -11.59 1.05
CA VAL A 4 -1.56 -11.68 -0.12
C VAL A 4 -0.54 -12.81 0.07
N ARG A 5 0.03 -12.95 1.28
CA ARG A 5 0.91 -14.08 1.62
C ARG A 5 0.21 -15.42 1.41
N SER A 6 -0.98 -15.60 1.98
CA SER A 6 -1.77 -16.82 1.84
C SER A 6 -2.09 -17.11 0.38
N LEU A 7 -2.49 -16.10 -0.39
CA LEU A 7 -2.81 -16.25 -1.80
C LEU A 7 -1.59 -16.70 -2.62
N CYS A 8 -0.43 -16.09 -2.39
CA CYS A 8 0.81 -16.50 -3.04
C CYS A 8 1.21 -17.94 -2.66
N GLN A 9 1.10 -18.32 -1.39
CA GLN A 9 1.38 -19.68 -0.92
C GLN A 9 0.46 -20.72 -1.59
N GLN A 10 -0.85 -20.44 -1.65
CA GLN A 10 -1.82 -21.32 -2.33
C GLN A 10 -1.51 -21.50 -3.82
N ARG A 11 -0.91 -20.49 -4.45
CA ARG A 11 -0.48 -20.54 -5.86
C ARG A 11 0.90 -21.15 -6.06
N GLY A 12 1.60 -21.56 -5.00
CA GLY A 12 3.00 -22.01 -5.08
C GLY A 12 3.96 -20.91 -5.51
N GLU A 13 3.59 -19.64 -5.31
CA GLU A 13 4.35 -18.48 -5.73
C GLU A 13 5.27 -17.97 -4.63
N TYR A 14 6.57 -17.92 -4.90
CA TYR A 14 7.54 -17.30 -3.99
C TYR A 14 7.87 -15.86 -4.39
N ASN A 15 8.08 -14.98 -3.41
CA ASN A 15 8.52 -13.60 -3.60
C ASN A 15 9.58 -13.24 -2.55
N VAL A 16 10.85 -13.22 -2.98
CA VAL A 16 11.99 -12.92 -2.10
C VAL A 16 11.92 -11.51 -1.49
N PHE A 17 11.40 -10.52 -2.21
CA PHE A 17 11.29 -9.14 -1.70
C PHE A 17 10.27 -9.05 -0.58
N HIS A 18 9.16 -9.78 -0.73
CA HIS A 18 8.10 -9.83 0.28
C HIS A 18 8.55 -10.60 1.53
N ASP A 19 9.28 -11.69 1.33
CA ASP A 19 9.83 -12.50 2.40
C ASP A 19 10.87 -11.73 3.23
N TYR A 20 11.76 -11.00 2.54
CA TYR A 20 12.72 -10.10 3.19
C TYR A 20 12.03 -9.08 4.11
N TYR A 21 11.02 -8.37 3.62
CA TYR A 21 10.31 -7.37 4.43
C TYR A 21 9.61 -7.99 5.64
N SER A 22 9.09 -9.19 5.49
CA SER A 22 8.37 -9.86 6.56
C SER A 22 9.32 -10.38 7.64
N THR A 23 10.48 -10.89 7.21
CA THR A 23 11.57 -11.27 8.11
C THR A 23 12.08 -10.04 8.86
N LEU A 24 12.32 -8.93 8.16
CA LEU A 24 12.77 -7.67 8.78
C LEU A 24 11.78 -7.18 9.84
N VAL A 25 10.49 -7.11 9.52
CA VAL A 25 9.43 -6.67 10.45
C VAL A 25 9.36 -7.59 11.67
N GLN A 26 9.49 -8.91 11.48
CA GLN A 26 9.51 -9.87 12.58
C GLN A 26 10.75 -9.70 13.46
N THR A 27 11.94 -9.60 12.88
CA THR A 27 13.18 -9.41 13.64
C THR A 27 13.17 -8.10 14.43
N LEU A 28 12.68 -7.00 13.86
CA LEU A 28 12.57 -5.72 14.57
C LEU A 28 11.60 -5.80 15.76
N TYR A 29 10.54 -6.60 15.64
CA TYR A 29 9.62 -6.88 16.73
C TYR A 29 10.29 -7.71 17.83
N ASP A 30 10.96 -8.80 17.46
CA ASP A 30 11.63 -9.70 18.40
C ASP A 30 12.72 -8.96 19.22
N GLU A 31 13.45 -8.04 18.56
CA GLU A 31 14.47 -7.19 19.18
C GLU A 31 13.90 -5.98 19.94
N ASN A 32 12.56 -5.83 20.03
CA ASN A 32 11.89 -4.74 20.74
C ASN A 32 12.35 -3.32 20.33
N VAL A 33 12.65 -3.13 19.04
CA VAL A 33 13.26 -1.87 18.53
C VAL A 33 12.34 -0.66 18.70
N THR A 34 11.03 -0.83 18.68
CA THR A 34 10.06 0.23 19.02
C THR A 34 8.82 -0.32 19.71
N ARG A 35 8.11 0.57 20.41
CA ARG A 35 6.79 0.31 21.01
C ARG A 35 5.64 0.38 20.01
N ASN A 36 5.90 0.82 18.78
CA ASN A 36 4.89 0.89 17.73
C ASN A 36 4.64 -0.48 17.09
N VAL A 37 3.47 -0.65 16.48
CA VAL A 37 3.12 -1.88 15.77
C VAL A 37 3.98 -2.02 14.51
N PHE A 38 4.72 -3.12 14.43
CA PHE A 38 5.42 -3.54 13.22
C PHE A 38 4.48 -4.35 12.33
N CYS A 39 4.21 -3.87 11.12
CA CYS A 39 3.53 -4.66 10.10
C CYS A 39 4.05 -4.31 8.71
N VAL A 40 3.97 -5.29 7.80
CA VAL A 40 4.18 -5.02 6.39
C VAL A 40 2.94 -4.29 5.87
N ASN A 41 3.07 -2.97 5.65
CA ASN A 41 1.99 -2.13 5.14
C ASN A 41 1.67 -2.44 3.67
N VAL A 42 0.56 -1.90 3.17
CA VAL A 42 0.13 -2.15 1.78
C VAL A 42 1.12 -1.61 0.74
N ASP A 43 1.79 -0.49 1.05
CA ASP A 43 2.78 0.11 0.16
C ASP A 43 3.97 -0.83 -0.06
N ALA A 44 4.48 -1.43 1.01
CA ALA A 44 5.54 -2.43 0.96
C ALA A 44 5.11 -3.69 0.20
N VAL A 45 3.85 -4.13 0.35
CA VAL A 45 3.31 -5.25 -0.43
C VAL A 45 3.28 -4.92 -1.93
N ILE A 46 2.77 -3.74 -2.31
CA ILE A 46 2.73 -3.30 -3.71
C ILE A 46 4.15 -3.23 -4.30
N ALA A 47 5.08 -2.62 -3.57
CA ALA A 47 6.48 -2.52 -3.98
C ALA A 47 7.13 -3.90 -4.16
N ALA A 48 6.94 -4.82 -3.20
CA ALA A 48 7.50 -6.16 -3.28
C ALA A 48 6.94 -6.98 -4.45
N LEU A 49 5.64 -6.85 -4.75
CA LEU A 49 5.02 -7.50 -5.91
C LEU A 49 5.55 -6.94 -7.23
N LEU A 50 5.65 -5.61 -7.34
CA LEU A 50 6.21 -4.96 -8.53
C LEU A 50 7.67 -5.32 -8.75
N LEU A 51 8.48 -5.36 -7.68
CA LEU A 51 9.85 -5.83 -7.76
C LEU A 51 9.90 -7.27 -8.27
N LYS A 52 9.12 -8.20 -7.73
CA LYS A 52 9.04 -9.57 -8.27
C LYS A 52 8.75 -9.60 -9.78
N MET A 53 7.85 -8.76 -10.26
CA MET A 53 7.45 -8.73 -11.68
C MET A 53 8.48 -8.05 -12.59
N LEU A 54 9.13 -6.98 -12.11
CA LEU A 54 9.95 -6.09 -12.95
C LEU A 54 11.45 -6.25 -12.72
N TRP A 55 11.87 -7.05 -11.73
CA TRP A 55 13.28 -7.20 -11.34
C TRP A 55 14.18 -7.58 -12.51
N GLY A 56 13.79 -8.57 -13.33
CA GLY A 56 14.57 -8.98 -14.49
C GLY A 56 14.82 -7.82 -15.46
N ARG A 57 13.77 -7.07 -15.78
CA ARG A 57 13.86 -5.90 -16.70
C ARG A 57 14.71 -4.78 -16.12
N TYR A 58 14.63 -4.56 -14.82
CA TYR A 58 15.50 -3.60 -14.12
C TYR A 58 16.97 -4.04 -14.19
N ARG A 59 17.27 -5.32 -13.89
CA ARG A 59 18.63 -5.87 -13.94
C ARG A 59 19.24 -5.88 -15.34
N GLU A 60 18.41 -6.00 -16.36
CA GLU A 60 18.80 -5.89 -17.77
C GLU A 60 18.95 -4.43 -18.25
N GLY A 61 18.68 -3.44 -17.39
CA GLY A 61 18.72 -2.01 -17.76
C GLY A 61 17.56 -1.53 -18.64
N LYS A 62 16.55 -2.38 -18.88
CA LYS A 62 15.34 -2.04 -19.65
C LYS A 62 14.34 -1.20 -18.85
N PHE A 63 14.51 -1.14 -17.53
CA PHE A 63 13.73 -0.30 -16.63
C PHE A 63 14.68 0.51 -15.76
N SER A 64 14.46 1.82 -15.67
CA SER A 64 15.18 2.66 -14.72
C SER A 64 14.61 2.51 -13.31
N GLU A 65 15.40 2.85 -12.30
CA GLU A 65 14.96 2.90 -10.91
C GLU A 65 13.75 3.85 -10.73
N ARG A 66 13.84 5.06 -11.30
CA ARG A 66 12.72 6.02 -11.33
C ARG A 66 11.44 5.42 -11.95
N ALA A 67 11.58 4.58 -12.97
CA ALA A 67 10.42 3.93 -13.59
C ALA A 67 9.79 2.87 -12.65
N LEU A 68 10.59 2.15 -11.86
CA LEU A 68 10.08 1.24 -10.83
C LEU A 68 9.30 2.00 -9.74
N GLU A 69 9.87 3.09 -9.22
CA GLU A 69 9.20 3.94 -8.21
C GLU A 69 7.88 4.49 -8.76
N THR A 70 7.92 5.04 -9.97
CA THR A 70 6.73 5.61 -10.62
C THR A 70 5.65 4.55 -10.85
N ALA A 71 6.03 3.31 -11.16
CA ALA A 71 5.08 2.21 -11.34
C ALA A 71 4.32 1.91 -10.04
N ALA A 72 4.99 1.93 -8.89
CA ALA A 72 4.34 1.71 -7.58
C ALA A 72 3.30 2.79 -7.29
N PHE A 73 3.65 4.06 -7.48
CA PHE A 73 2.71 5.16 -7.29
C PHE A 73 1.54 5.11 -8.29
N THR A 74 1.80 4.75 -9.54
CA THR A 74 0.76 4.63 -10.57
C THR A 74 -0.26 3.55 -10.20
N VAL A 75 0.19 2.36 -9.77
CA VAL A 75 -0.70 1.27 -9.34
C VAL A 75 -1.56 1.71 -8.16
N PHE A 76 -0.96 2.37 -7.16
CA PHE A 76 -1.69 2.88 -6.01
C PHE A 76 -2.74 3.93 -6.43
N LEU A 77 -2.34 4.89 -7.27
CA LEU A 77 -3.21 5.95 -7.78
C LEU A 77 -4.44 5.36 -8.48
N TYR A 78 -4.24 4.40 -9.38
CA TYR A 78 -5.35 3.79 -10.13
C TYR A 78 -6.30 3.02 -9.21
N GLY A 79 -5.77 2.23 -8.26
CA GLY A 79 -6.60 1.56 -7.27
C GLY A 79 -7.40 2.54 -6.41
N ARG A 80 -6.77 3.64 -5.97
CA ARG A 80 -7.43 4.66 -5.16
C ARG A 80 -8.51 5.40 -5.94
N MET A 81 -8.25 5.78 -7.20
CA MET A 81 -9.24 6.47 -8.04
C MET A 81 -10.49 5.63 -8.26
N LEU A 82 -10.36 4.30 -8.44
CA LEU A 82 -11.51 3.41 -8.54
C LEU A 82 -12.36 3.41 -7.26
N GLY A 83 -11.72 3.35 -6.08
CA GLY A 83 -12.40 3.45 -4.79
C GLY A 83 -13.13 4.79 -4.63
N CYS A 84 -12.45 5.90 -4.91
CA CYS A 84 -13.06 7.23 -4.83
C CYS A 84 -14.25 7.38 -5.80
N ALA A 85 -14.17 6.85 -7.02
CA ALA A 85 -15.29 6.87 -7.95
C ALA A 85 -16.49 6.06 -7.43
N ALA A 86 -16.25 4.90 -6.81
CA ALA A 86 -17.30 4.10 -6.19
C ALA A 86 -17.92 4.80 -4.96
N GLU A 87 -17.11 5.47 -4.13
CA GLU A 87 -17.59 6.27 -3.00
C GLU A 87 -18.47 7.45 -3.48
N ILE A 88 -18.07 8.13 -4.56
CA ILE A 88 -18.89 9.19 -5.17
C ILE A 88 -20.24 8.63 -5.62
N ASP A 89 -20.25 7.50 -6.34
CA ASP A 89 -21.50 6.87 -6.80
C ASP A 89 -22.39 6.43 -5.63
N ASP A 90 -21.81 5.83 -4.59
CA ASP A 90 -22.53 5.44 -3.38
C ASP A 90 -23.18 6.65 -2.70
N HIS A 91 -22.46 7.78 -2.60
CA HIS A 91 -23.00 9.01 -2.03
C HIS A 91 -24.12 9.63 -2.87
N LEU A 92 -24.01 9.60 -4.20
CA LEU A 92 -25.04 10.14 -5.09
C LEU A 92 -26.33 9.31 -5.06
N ASN A 93 -26.21 7.98 -4.99
CA ASN A 93 -27.34 7.08 -5.20
C ASN A 93 -27.92 6.49 -3.91
N ARG A 94 -27.13 6.40 -2.83
CA ARG A 94 -27.51 5.73 -1.58
C ARG A 94 -27.22 6.56 -0.33
N GLY A 95 -26.32 7.53 -0.43
CA GLY A 95 -25.96 8.43 0.65
C GLY A 95 -27.06 9.44 1.01
N LYS A 96 -27.02 9.92 2.25
CA LYS A 96 -27.66 11.18 2.61
C LYS A 96 -26.66 12.31 2.37
N ASN A 97 -27.14 13.52 2.11
CA ASN A 97 -26.28 14.71 2.07
C ASN A 97 -25.45 14.78 3.35
N MET A 98 -24.12 14.67 3.22
CA MET A 98 -23.19 14.84 4.33
C MET A 98 -22.71 16.28 4.35
N ASP A 99 -22.80 16.92 5.50
CA ASP A 99 -22.05 18.13 5.75
C ASP A 99 -20.57 17.75 5.91
N THR A 100 -19.76 18.02 4.89
CA THR A 100 -18.33 17.68 4.87
C THR A 100 -17.45 18.76 5.51
N ARG A 101 -18.06 19.80 6.10
CA ARG A 101 -17.32 20.82 6.85
C ARG A 101 -16.83 20.25 8.17
N THR A 102 -15.60 20.57 8.56
CA THR A 102 -15.12 20.30 9.91
C THR A 102 -15.99 21.07 10.93
N PRO A 103 -16.50 20.41 11.99
CA PRO A 103 -17.30 21.08 13.01
C PRO A 103 -16.56 22.29 13.61
N GLN A 104 -17.31 23.35 13.91
CA GLN A 104 -16.72 24.57 14.52
C GLN A 104 -16.04 24.26 15.87
N SER A 105 -16.55 23.29 16.62
CA SER A 105 -15.96 22.83 17.88
C SER A 105 -14.55 22.25 17.71
N ASP A 106 -14.20 21.80 16.52
CA ASP A 106 -12.97 21.06 16.23
C ASP A 106 -11.90 21.96 15.58
N ILE A 107 -12.21 23.23 15.35
CA ILE A 107 -11.30 24.23 14.79
C ILE A 107 -11.08 25.36 15.79
N ARG A 108 -9.87 25.94 15.75
CA ARG A 108 -9.52 27.13 16.52
C ARG A 108 -8.98 28.20 15.58
N PHE A 109 -9.44 29.43 15.77
CA PHE A 109 -8.86 30.59 15.08
C PHE A 109 -7.45 30.88 15.65
N VAL A 110 -6.48 31.03 14.75
CA VAL A 110 -5.10 31.41 15.08
C VAL A 110 -4.87 32.78 14.44
N ALA A 111 -4.79 33.81 15.29
CA ALA A 111 -4.52 35.21 14.91
C ALA A 111 -3.05 35.56 15.15
#